data_AF-A0A2J6HZF7-F1
#
_entry.id   AF-A0A2J6HZF7-F1
#
_cell.length_a   1.000
_cell.length_b   1.000
_cell.length_c   1.000
_cell.angle_alpha   90.00
_cell.angle_beta   90.00
_cell.angle_gamma   90.00
#
_symmetry.space_group_name_H-M   'P 1'
#
loop_
_entity.id
_entity.type
_entity.pdbx_description
1 polymer ?
#
loop_
_entity_poly.entity_id
_entity_poly.type
_entity_poly.pdbx_seq_one_letter_code
_entity_poly.pdbx_strand_id
1 'polypeptide(L)'
;MLKNTMRRTTFFIFCLFFLTSLHGQNLLETVKSHPVLAWGGSDVVVVNDSSFLVGVAAVEVGTKKMSALRRVGMIKAQKEVVTFVNGADITSSEQMSTQETVIDTNGRKTIIVKDEYVEQIREDSEGFVRQMQPLGFWYEEDRSVFYYAIYKHLTR
;
A
#
# COMPACT_ATOMS: atom_id res chain seq x y z
N MET A 1 -33.03 48.15 22.76
CA MET A 1 -33.60 48.05 21.40
C MET A 1 -32.44 47.94 20.41
N LEU A 2 -32.34 46.78 19.76
CA LEU A 2 -31.57 46.37 18.56
C LEU A 2 -30.10 46.80 18.35
N LYS A 3 -29.19 45.83 18.59
CA LYS A 3 -27.90 45.64 17.91
C LYS A 3 -28.15 45.10 16.49
N ASN A 4 -27.46 45.67 15.49
CA ASN A 4 -27.37 45.19 14.10
C ASN A 4 -26.05 45.77 13.54
N THR A 5 -25.17 45.10 12.79
CA THR A 5 -25.09 43.75 12.25
C THR A 5 -23.61 43.53 11.95
N MET A 6 -23.01 42.47 12.51
CA MET A 6 -21.63 42.06 12.23
C MET A 6 -21.65 41.14 11.01
N ARG A 7 -21.08 41.60 9.89
CA ARG A 7 -20.78 40.75 8.71
C ARG A 7 -19.31 40.90 8.35
N ARG A 8 -18.49 39.97 8.83
CA ARG A 8 -17.22 39.60 8.20
C ARG A 8 -17.09 38.09 8.29
N THR A 9 -17.63 37.43 7.27
CA THR A 9 -17.36 36.04 6.92
C THR A 9 -15.89 35.89 6.58
N THR A 10 -15.08 35.52 7.57
CA THR A 10 -13.73 35.05 7.34
C THR A 10 -13.84 33.67 6.70
N PHE A 11 -13.72 33.63 5.37
CA PHE A 11 -13.63 32.42 4.59
C PHE A 11 -12.34 31.71 5.01
N PHE A 12 -12.47 30.71 5.88
CA PHE A 12 -11.40 29.80 6.25
C PHE A 12 -11.01 29.03 4.98
N ILE A 13 -9.99 29.51 4.26
CA ILE A 13 -9.35 28.75 3.19
C ILE A 13 -8.52 27.67 3.89
N PHE A 14 -9.20 26.61 4.28
CA PHE A 14 -8.61 25.32 4.62
C PHE A 14 -8.25 24.63 3.29
N CYS A 15 -7.28 25.20 2.57
CA CYS A 15 -6.68 24.62 1.38
C CYS A 15 -5.25 24.22 1.73
N LEU A 16 -5.13 23.31 2.70
CA LEU A 16 -3.90 22.62 3.04
C LEU A 16 -4.27 21.13 2.92
N PHE A 17 -3.63 20.40 2.02
CA PHE A 17 -3.77 18.95 1.70
C PHE A 17 -4.19 18.53 0.27
N PHE A 18 -4.00 19.36 -0.77
CA PHE A 18 -4.09 18.89 -2.16
C PHE A 18 -2.77 19.08 -2.94
N LEU A 19 -1.67 18.68 -2.32
CA LEU A 19 -0.37 18.49 -2.97
C LEU A 19 0.12 17.07 -2.70
N THR A 20 -0.76 16.07 -2.84
CA THR A 20 -0.28 14.71 -3.13
C THR A 20 0.13 14.72 -4.60
N SER A 21 1.41 14.43 -4.85
CA SER A 21 2.00 14.52 -6.18
C SER A 21 1.23 13.66 -7.18
N LEU A 22 1.26 14.05 -8.46
CA LEU A 22 0.69 13.29 -9.58
C LEU A 22 1.06 11.79 -9.56
N HIS A 23 2.18 11.43 -8.92
CA HIS A 23 2.63 10.05 -8.74
C HIS A 23 1.75 9.23 -7.78
N GLY A 24 1.26 9.83 -6.69
CA GLY A 24 0.44 9.11 -5.70
C GLY A 24 -0.95 8.71 -6.22
N GLN A 25 -1.54 9.55 -7.09
CA GLN A 25 -2.84 9.26 -7.69
C GLN A 25 -2.77 8.09 -8.69
N ASN A 26 -1.73 8.05 -9.52
CA ASN A 26 -1.52 6.94 -10.46
C ASN A 26 -1.27 5.61 -9.74
N LEU A 27 -0.51 5.63 -8.63
CA LEU A 27 -0.25 4.43 -7.84
C LEU A 27 -1.54 3.91 -7.16
N LEU A 28 -2.36 4.78 -6.57
CA LEU A 28 -3.60 4.35 -5.90
C LEU A 28 -4.59 3.69 -6.86
N GLU A 29 -4.78 4.24 -8.06
CA GLU A 29 -5.69 3.62 -9.05
C GLU A 29 -5.13 2.29 -9.59
N THR A 30 -3.80 2.18 -9.72
CA THR A 30 -3.15 0.90 -10.06
C THR A 30 -3.41 -0.14 -8.95
N VAL A 31 -3.30 0.26 -7.68
CA VAL A 31 -3.56 -0.62 -6.53
C VAL A 31 -5.01 -1.08 -6.49
N LYS A 32 -5.97 -0.19 -6.74
CA LYS A 32 -7.41 -0.52 -6.75
C LYS A 32 -7.83 -1.44 -7.90
N SER A 33 -7.07 -1.47 -8.98
CA SER A 33 -7.32 -2.34 -10.14
C SER A 33 -6.45 -3.62 -10.15
N HIS A 34 -5.52 -3.74 -9.20
CA HIS A 34 -4.60 -4.87 -9.10
C HIS A 34 -5.33 -6.14 -8.65
N PRO A 35 -5.08 -7.31 -9.26
CA PRO A 35 -5.82 -8.56 -8.97
C PRO A 35 -5.70 -9.01 -7.50
N VAL A 36 -4.57 -8.75 -6.86
CA VAL A 36 -4.35 -9.05 -5.43
C VAL A 36 -4.72 -7.86 -4.55
N LEU A 37 -4.07 -6.71 -4.75
CA LEU A 37 -4.15 -5.58 -3.83
C LEU A 37 -5.53 -4.92 -3.73
N ALA A 38 -6.40 -5.06 -4.74
CA ALA A 38 -7.76 -4.52 -4.70
C ALA A 38 -8.58 -5.10 -3.54
N TRP A 39 -8.26 -6.32 -3.11
CA TRP A 39 -9.00 -7.09 -2.10
C TRP A 39 -8.24 -7.25 -0.78
N GLY A 40 -6.98 -6.77 -0.72
CA GLY A 40 -6.08 -6.96 0.41
C GLY A 40 -4.91 -7.88 0.10
N GLY A 41 -3.81 -7.71 0.83
CA GLY A 41 -2.55 -8.41 0.62
C GLY A 41 -1.41 -7.44 0.30
N SER A 42 -0.30 -8.00 -0.18
CA SER A 42 0.93 -7.25 -0.47
C SER A 42 1.58 -7.71 -1.76
N ASP A 43 2.16 -6.77 -2.49
CA ASP A 43 2.89 -7.05 -3.74
C ASP A 43 3.80 -5.89 -4.12
N VAL A 44 4.69 -6.15 -5.08
CA VAL A 44 5.53 -5.13 -5.72
C VAL A 44 4.86 -4.68 -7.02
N VAL A 45 4.59 -3.38 -7.13
CA VAL A 45 3.94 -2.77 -8.29
C VAL A 45 4.92 -1.82 -8.98
N VAL A 46 4.93 -1.82 -10.32
CA VAL A 46 5.73 -0.90 -11.13
C VAL A 46 4.82 0.14 -11.77
N VAL A 47 5.08 1.42 -11.53
CA VAL A 47 4.35 2.54 -12.11
C VAL A 47 5.36 3.57 -12.61
N ASN A 48 5.32 3.91 -13.90
CA ASN A 48 6.21 4.91 -14.53
C ASN A 48 7.71 4.66 -14.23
N ASP A 49 8.17 3.42 -14.43
CA ASP A 49 9.56 2.97 -14.17
C ASP A 49 10.02 3.02 -12.71
N SER A 50 9.12 3.32 -11.77
CA SER A 50 9.36 3.22 -10.33
C SER A 50 8.71 1.98 -9.74
N SER A 51 9.45 1.26 -8.91
CA SER A 51 8.96 0.09 -8.18
C SER A 51 8.50 0.49 -6.77
N PHE A 52 7.38 -0.08 -6.34
CA PHE A 52 6.78 0.20 -5.04
C PHE A 52 6.40 -1.11 -4.36
N LEU A 53 6.81 -1.29 -3.11
CA LEU A 53 6.21 -2.31 -2.26
C LEU A 53 4.92 -1.74 -1.68
N VAL A 54 3.80 -2.44 -1.88
CA VAL A 54 2.49 -2.02 -1.42
C VAL A 54 1.90 -3.06 -0.47
N GLY A 55 1.24 -2.59 0.58
CA GLY A 55 0.40 -3.40 1.43
C GLY A 55 -0.99 -2.82 1.57
N VAL A 56 -2.00 -3.67 1.47
CA VAL A 56 -3.41 -3.31 1.58
C VAL A 56 -4.08 -4.22 2.61
N ALA A 57 -4.79 -3.60 3.56
CA ALA A 57 -5.61 -4.35 4.50
C ALA A 57 -7.09 -4.13 4.27
N ALA A 58 -7.85 -5.23 4.33
CA ALA A 58 -9.30 -5.22 4.48
C ALA A 58 -9.70 -5.15 5.96
N VAL A 59 -10.61 -4.24 6.28
CA VAL A 59 -11.13 -4.02 7.63
C VAL A 59 -12.65 -3.95 7.59
N GLU A 60 -13.31 -4.87 8.28
CA GLU A 60 -14.76 -4.79 8.46
C GLU A 60 -15.14 -3.51 9.20
N VAL A 61 -16.05 -2.74 8.61
CA VAL A 61 -16.46 -1.42 9.10
C VAL A 61 -17.22 -1.55 10.41
N GLY A 62 -18.33 -2.30 10.42
CA GLY A 62 -19.21 -2.43 11.58
C GLY A 62 -19.57 -1.06 12.20
N THR A 63 -19.40 -0.91 13.51
CA THR A 63 -19.65 0.34 14.25
C THR A 63 -18.40 1.21 14.46
N LYS A 64 -17.27 0.88 13.80
CA LYS A 64 -15.98 1.51 14.08
C LYS A 64 -15.93 2.93 13.49
N LYS A 65 -15.40 3.87 14.28
CA LYS A 65 -15.12 5.23 13.79
C LYS A 65 -13.96 5.22 12.79
N MET A 66 -13.92 6.21 11.90
CA MET A 66 -12.86 6.38 10.90
C MET A 66 -11.43 6.34 11.49
N SER A 67 -11.20 6.94 12.66
CA SER A 67 -9.88 6.89 13.32
C SER A 67 -9.48 5.46 13.72
N ALA A 68 -10.43 4.64 14.16
CA ALA A 68 -10.20 3.24 14.45
C ALA A 68 -9.95 2.43 13.17
N LEU A 69 -10.73 2.68 12.10
CA LEU A 69 -10.54 2.04 10.81
C LEU A 69 -9.14 2.29 10.23
N ARG A 70 -8.68 3.55 10.21
CA ARG A 70 -7.34 3.89 9.73
C ARG A 70 -6.23 3.25 10.57
N ARG A 71 -6.36 3.29 11.90
CA ARG A 71 -5.36 2.68 12.80
C ARG A 71 -5.27 1.17 12.60
N VAL A 72 -6.42 0.48 12.59
CA VAL A 72 -6.48 -0.97 12.38
C VAL A 72 -6.01 -1.33 10.97
N GLY A 73 -6.44 -0.58 9.96
CA GLY A 73 -6.03 -0.76 8.57
C GLY A 73 -4.52 -0.62 8.38
N MET A 74 -3.91 0.42 8.95
CA MET A 74 -2.46 0.61 8.90
C MET A 74 -1.70 -0.57 9.53
N ILE A 75 -2.08 -1.00 10.73
CA ILE A 75 -1.42 -2.13 11.42
C ILE A 75 -1.58 -3.43 10.63
N LYS A 76 -2.77 -3.71 10.09
CA LYS A 76 -3.01 -4.89 9.27
C LYS A 76 -2.23 -4.84 7.96
N ALA A 77 -2.15 -3.68 7.31
CA ALA A 77 -1.45 -3.54 6.04
C ALA A 77 0.06 -3.73 6.22
N GLN A 78 0.62 -3.24 7.35
CA GLN A 78 1.99 -3.54 7.76
C GLN A 78 2.21 -5.04 7.94
N LYS A 79 1.24 -5.76 8.55
CA LYS A 79 1.31 -7.21 8.71
C LYS A 79 1.30 -7.95 7.37
N GLU A 80 0.46 -7.56 6.42
CA GLU A 80 0.45 -8.14 5.07
C GLU A 80 1.83 -8.02 4.40
N VAL A 81 2.49 -6.87 4.56
CA VAL A 81 3.84 -6.65 4.00
C VAL A 81 4.86 -7.57 4.67
N VAL A 82 4.84 -7.67 6.00
CA VAL A 82 5.72 -8.60 6.74
C VAL A 82 5.48 -10.04 6.29
N THR A 83 4.23 -10.45 6.15
CA THR A 83 3.87 -11.80 5.69
C THR A 83 4.32 -12.03 4.26
N PHE A 84 4.21 -11.05 3.36
CA PHE A 84 4.70 -11.16 1.99
C PHE A 84 6.22 -11.29 1.93
N VAL A 85 6.96 -10.45 2.67
CA VAL A 85 8.43 -10.48 2.72
C VAL A 85 8.92 -11.81 3.29
N ASN A 86 8.33 -12.30 4.38
CA ASN A 86 8.74 -13.55 5.01
C ASN A 86 8.22 -14.79 4.28
N GLY A 87 7.06 -14.70 3.64
CA GLY A 87 6.43 -15.78 2.87
C GLY A 87 7.04 -15.94 1.48
N ALA A 88 7.65 -14.88 0.95
CA ALA A 88 8.53 -14.97 -0.21
C ALA A 88 9.67 -15.98 0.04
N ASP A 89 10.14 -16.17 1.27
CA ASP A 89 11.16 -17.18 1.58
C ASP A 89 10.69 -18.61 1.31
N ILE A 90 9.43 -18.90 1.63
CA ILE A 90 8.85 -20.23 1.41
C ILE A 90 8.75 -20.47 -0.09
N THR A 91 8.23 -19.48 -0.82
CA THR A 91 8.05 -19.59 -2.27
C THR A 91 9.38 -19.57 -3.02
N SER A 92 10.33 -18.72 -2.64
CA SER A 92 11.66 -18.62 -3.28
C SER A 92 12.54 -19.82 -2.91
N SER A 93 12.44 -20.39 -1.70
CA SER A 93 13.11 -21.66 -1.35
C SER A 93 12.53 -22.85 -2.12
N GLU A 94 11.20 -22.94 -2.23
CA GLU A 94 10.51 -23.93 -3.06
C GLU A 94 10.82 -23.75 -4.56
N GLN A 95 10.90 -22.50 -5.03
CA GLN A 95 11.29 -22.16 -6.39
C GLN A 95 12.77 -22.43 -6.65
N MET A 96 13.69 -22.17 -5.72
CA MET A 96 15.11 -22.53 -5.85
C MET A 96 15.28 -24.05 -5.93
N SER A 97 14.55 -24.81 -5.09
CA SER A 97 14.51 -26.27 -5.18
C SER A 97 13.90 -26.78 -6.50
N THR A 98 13.06 -25.98 -7.17
CA THR A 98 12.43 -26.33 -8.45
C THR A 98 13.21 -25.80 -9.66
N GLN A 99 13.97 -24.71 -9.50
CA GLN A 99 14.80 -24.06 -10.52
C GLN A 99 16.07 -24.85 -10.85
N GLU A 100 16.49 -25.80 -10.01
CA GLU A 100 17.48 -26.81 -10.41
C GLU A 100 17.01 -27.66 -11.62
N THR A 101 15.74 -27.58 -12.05
CA THR A 101 15.21 -28.37 -13.18
C THR A 101 14.56 -27.56 -14.32
N VAL A 102 14.38 -26.24 -14.25
CA VAL A 102 13.74 -25.49 -15.36
C VAL A 102 14.58 -24.29 -15.80
N ILE A 103 15.47 -24.54 -16.75
CA ILE A 103 16.04 -23.50 -17.60
C ILE A 103 15.08 -23.32 -18.79
N ASP A 104 14.36 -22.21 -18.84
CA ASP A 104 13.69 -21.78 -20.07
C ASP A 104 13.96 -20.31 -20.41
N THR A 105 13.89 -20.05 -21.71
CA THR A 105 14.63 -19.09 -22.49
C THR A 105 13.66 -17.98 -22.92
N ASN A 106 13.20 -17.09 -22.01
CA ASN A 106 12.65 -15.73 -22.34
C ASN A 106 12.02 -14.88 -21.18
N GLY A 107 12.20 -15.16 -19.87
CA GLY A 107 11.40 -14.51 -18.79
C GLY A 107 12.14 -13.73 -17.69
N ARG A 108 13.42 -13.36 -17.87
CA ARG A 108 14.37 -13.11 -16.76
C ARG A 108 14.26 -11.80 -15.95
N LYS A 109 13.31 -10.89 -16.19
CA LYS A 109 13.35 -9.55 -15.53
C LYS A 109 12.39 -9.31 -14.37
N THR A 110 11.36 -10.12 -14.17
CA THR A 110 10.38 -9.88 -13.09
C THR A 110 10.69 -10.67 -11.82
N ILE A 111 11.17 -11.91 -11.98
CA ILE A 111 11.49 -12.81 -10.87
C ILE A 111 12.74 -12.34 -10.13
N ILE A 112 13.83 -12.07 -10.87
CA ILE A 112 15.11 -11.59 -10.31
C ILE A 112 14.91 -10.27 -9.53
N VAL A 113 14.12 -9.35 -10.09
CA VAL A 113 13.86 -8.05 -9.46
C VAL A 113 13.00 -8.20 -8.19
N LYS A 114 12.04 -9.12 -8.18
CA LYS A 114 11.21 -9.39 -7.00
C LYS A 114 12.04 -10.00 -5.87
N ASP A 115 12.89 -10.99 -6.19
CA ASP A 115 13.75 -11.66 -5.21
C ASP A 115 14.81 -10.70 -4.62
N GLU A 116 15.45 -9.88 -5.46
CA GLU A 116 16.44 -8.87 -5.02
C GLU A 116 15.84 -7.88 -4.00
N TYR A 117 14.63 -7.36 -4.27
CA TYR A 117 13.96 -6.47 -3.34
C TYR A 117 13.52 -7.18 -2.07
N VAL A 118 13.03 -8.42 -2.14
CA VAL A 118 12.66 -9.20 -0.96
C VAL A 118 13.88 -9.39 -0.06
N GLU A 119 15.03 -9.78 -0.61
CA GLU A 119 16.26 -9.97 0.15
C GLU A 119 16.73 -8.67 0.83
N GLN A 120 16.72 -7.54 0.10
CA GLN A 120 17.02 -6.23 0.66
C GLN A 120 16.05 -5.82 1.79
N ILE A 121 14.76 -6.14 1.67
CA ILE A 121 13.76 -5.83 2.70
C ILE A 121 13.95 -6.71 3.94
N ARG A 122 14.44 -7.94 3.78
CA ARG A 122 14.61 -8.90 4.89
C ARG A 122 15.68 -8.49 5.89
N GLU A 123 16.78 -7.91 5.43
CA GLU A 123 17.88 -7.48 6.30
C GLU A 123 17.44 -6.45 7.37
N ASP A 124 16.36 -5.68 7.11
CA ASP A 124 15.75 -4.73 8.05
C ASP A 124 14.21 -4.70 7.94
N SER A 125 13.55 -5.87 7.99
CA SER A 125 12.10 -5.99 7.74
C SER A 125 11.23 -5.12 8.66
N GLU A 126 11.58 -5.01 9.95
CA GLU A 126 10.86 -4.14 10.88
C GLU A 126 11.09 -2.65 10.62
N GLY A 127 12.34 -2.22 10.37
CA GLY A 127 12.66 -0.83 10.05
C GLY A 127 12.07 -0.41 8.72
N PHE A 128 12.06 -1.32 7.75
CA PHE A 128 11.49 -1.12 6.43
C PHE A 128 9.98 -0.83 6.49
N VAL A 129 9.23 -1.65 7.23
CA VAL A 129 7.78 -1.52 7.36
C VAL A 129 7.39 -0.27 8.15
N ARG A 130 8.20 0.16 9.13
CA ARG A 130 7.99 1.40 9.88
C ARG A 130 8.10 2.66 9.02
N GLN A 131 8.85 2.61 7.91
CA GLN A 131 9.05 3.75 7.02
C GLN A 131 7.99 3.86 5.91
N MET A 132 7.08 2.89 5.80
CA MET A 132 6.02 2.92 4.78
C MET A 132 5.07 4.10 4.99
N GLN A 133 4.69 4.73 3.89
CA GLN A 133 3.82 5.90 3.85
C GLN A 133 2.37 5.48 3.57
N PRO A 134 1.37 6.22 4.09
CA PRO A 134 -0.01 6.00 3.69
C PRO A 134 -0.20 6.35 2.21
N LEU A 135 -0.76 5.42 1.43
CA LEU A 135 -1.14 5.66 0.04
C LEU A 135 -2.56 6.23 -0.06
N GLY A 136 -3.47 5.66 0.71
CA GLY A 136 -4.88 6.03 0.68
C GLY A 136 -5.77 4.97 1.29
N PHE A 137 -7.08 5.19 1.20
CA PHE A 137 -8.09 4.22 1.62
C PHE A 137 -9.32 4.33 0.73
N TRP A 138 -10.08 3.24 0.64
CA TRP A 138 -11.36 3.21 -0.05
C TRP A 138 -12.32 2.27 0.67
N TYR A 139 -13.58 2.28 0.24
CA TYR A 139 -14.59 1.35 0.72
C TYR A 139 -14.98 0.42 -0.41
N GLU A 140 -15.44 -0.77 -0.03
CA GLU A 140 -16.31 -1.56 -0.90
C GLU A 140 -17.62 -0.79 -1.17
N GLU A 141 -18.31 -1.15 -2.26
CA GLU A 141 -19.51 -0.43 -2.72
C GLU A 141 -20.62 -0.37 -1.65
N ASP A 142 -20.81 -1.46 -0.92
CA ASP A 142 -21.79 -1.57 0.17
C ASP A 142 -21.31 -0.96 1.51
N ARG A 143 -20.05 -0.49 1.56
CA ARG A 143 -19.36 0.04 2.74
C ARG A 143 -19.23 -0.93 3.90
N SER A 144 -19.36 -2.24 3.67
CA SER A 144 -19.12 -3.25 4.69
C SER A 144 -17.62 -3.42 4.99
N VAL A 145 -16.77 -3.21 3.98
CA VAL A 145 -15.31 -3.29 4.07
C VAL A 145 -14.64 -1.94 3.80
N PHE A 146 -13.65 -1.64 4.62
CA PHE A 146 -12.72 -0.52 4.49
C PHE A 146 -11.33 -1.04 4.14
N TYR A 147 -10.77 -0.54 3.05
CA TYR A 147 -9.43 -0.88 2.59
C TYR A 147 -8.46 0.24 2.93
N TYR A 148 -7.30 -0.11 3.48
CA TYR A 148 -6.24 0.85 3.80
C TYR A 148 -4.93 0.42 3.16
N ALA A 149 -4.35 1.31 2.35
CA ALA A 149 -3.13 1.04 1.61
C ALA A 149 -1.94 1.85 2.15
N ILE A 150 -0.80 1.18 2.24
CA ILE A 150 0.51 1.76 2.54
C ILE A 150 1.49 1.37 1.43
N TYR A 151 2.53 2.18 1.25
CA TYR A 151 3.53 1.94 0.23
C TYR A 151 4.92 2.37 0.67
N LYS A 152 5.94 1.82 0.02
CA LYS A 152 7.31 2.34 0.05
C LYS A 152 7.92 2.25 -1.34
N HIS A 153 8.55 3.33 -1.76
CA HIS A 153 9.34 3.36 -2.98
C HIS A 153 10.57 2.47 -2.80
N LEU A 154 10.83 1.60 -3.78
CA LEU A 154 11.99 0.74 -3.82
C LEU A 154 13.05 1.44 -4.67
N THR A 155 14.10 1.92 -4.01
CA THR A 155 15.27 2.45 -4.70
C THR A 155 16.08 1.27 -5.24
N ARG A 156 16.50 1.36 -6.50
CA ARG A 156 17.59 0.50 -7.02
C ARG A 156 18.91 0.82 -6.32
#